data_AF-A0AAW5WFH2-F1
#
_entry.id   AF-A0AAW5WFH2-F1
#
_cell.length_a   1.000
_cell.length_b   1.000
_cell.length_c   1.000
_cell.angle_alpha   90.00
_cell.angle_beta   90.00
_cell.angle_gamma   90.00
#
_symmetry.space_group_name_H-M   'P 1'
#
loop_
_entity.id
_entity.type
_entity.pdbx_description
1 polymer ?
#
loop_
_entity_poly.entity_id
_entity_poly.type
_entity_poly.pdbx_seq_one_letter_code
_entity_poly.pdbx_strand_id
1 'polypeptide(L)'
;MTTQAVTKEHLDADLQYYINNKDDVAVIVYAIVKGNNVPLRMDIESPAQNGLKSLFLNVINNDILKNEDLTVLPLSSVDERSKVLYHYDIPVPDELTCLNQALGQQDEPEFDFNVHKLEGIKALLICIGNAERKMTLYKTMAPVNIFSRDSFFLMKSDTRLKEIKEDFFRVSGNFQIMKISGELFVVDLLLIEKMFGFHDVIKKEAARGMQSVSDMNILTNMDVLHELINDVKYARKLTRVAKASPVINAGIDNVSIIQFCKTYPTLKGRTKRRSL
;
A
#
# COMPACT_ATOMS: atom_id res chain seq x y z
N MET A 1 18.25 -13.25 7.37
CA MET A 1 17.21 -14.19 6.90
C MET A 1 16.69 -13.63 5.59
N THR A 2 16.93 -14.33 4.49
CA THR A 2 16.51 -13.91 3.14
C THR A 2 15.00 -14.04 3.07
N THR A 3 14.28 -12.93 3.18
CA THR A 3 12.83 -12.88 2.91
C THR A 3 12.64 -13.36 1.49
N GLN A 4 11.96 -14.49 1.32
CA GLN A 4 11.65 -15.05 0.01
C GLN A 4 10.86 -13.97 -0.75
N ALA A 5 11.31 -13.58 -1.94
CA ALA A 5 10.67 -12.52 -2.69
C ALA A 5 9.23 -12.93 -3.01
N VAL A 6 8.26 -12.14 -2.55
CA VAL A 6 6.84 -12.39 -2.80
C VAL A 6 6.58 -12.25 -4.30
N THR A 7 6.16 -13.33 -4.95
CA THR A 7 5.88 -13.35 -6.40
C THR A 7 4.39 -13.19 -6.68
N LYS A 8 4.06 -12.83 -7.92
CA LYS A 8 2.69 -12.79 -8.41
C LYS A 8 2.02 -14.16 -8.29
N GLU A 9 2.72 -15.27 -8.59
CA GLU A 9 2.11 -16.60 -8.48
C GLU A 9 1.70 -16.95 -7.05
N HIS A 10 2.53 -16.57 -6.06
CA HIS A 10 2.21 -16.79 -4.65
C HIS A 10 0.98 -15.98 -4.22
N LEU A 11 0.94 -14.70 -4.60
CA LEU A 11 -0.21 -13.84 -4.35
C LEU A 11 -1.48 -14.38 -5.01
N ASP A 12 -1.39 -14.85 -6.24
CA ASP A 12 -2.54 -15.39 -6.97
C ASP A 12 -3.09 -16.64 -6.31
N ALA A 13 -2.21 -17.56 -5.88
CA ALA A 13 -2.64 -18.76 -5.16
C ALA A 13 -3.41 -18.40 -3.87
N ASP A 14 -2.93 -17.39 -3.13
CA ASP A 14 -3.59 -16.92 -1.92
C ASP A 14 -4.95 -16.25 -2.19
N LEU A 15 -5.04 -15.42 -3.24
CA LEU A 15 -6.29 -14.76 -3.62
C LEU A 15 -7.32 -15.74 -4.18
N GLN A 16 -6.87 -16.75 -4.93
CA GLN A 16 -7.73 -17.73 -5.57
C GLN A 16 -8.49 -18.59 -4.55
N TYR A 17 -7.94 -18.78 -3.33
CA TYR A 17 -8.68 -19.37 -2.22
C TYR A 17 -10.00 -18.64 -1.95
N TYR A 18 -10.01 -17.30 -1.90
CA TYR A 18 -11.21 -16.52 -1.59
C TYR A 18 -12.24 -16.55 -2.72
N ILE A 19 -11.79 -16.70 -3.97
CA ILE A 19 -12.66 -16.84 -5.13
C ILE A 19 -13.32 -18.22 -5.15
N ASN A 20 -12.54 -19.28 -4.89
CA ASN A 20 -13.02 -20.66 -4.93
C ASN A 20 -13.91 -21.01 -3.73
N ASN A 21 -13.67 -20.39 -2.56
CA ASN A 21 -14.41 -20.65 -1.32
C ASN A 21 -15.31 -19.45 -0.95
N LYS A 22 -15.91 -18.80 -1.95
CA LYS A 22 -16.73 -17.58 -1.77
C LYS A 22 -17.87 -17.76 -0.76
N ASP A 23 -18.43 -18.97 -0.67
CA ASP A 23 -19.54 -19.29 0.23
C ASP A 23 -19.07 -19.51 1.68
N ASP A 24 -17.82 -19.93 1.88
CA ASP A 24 -17.24 -20.19 3.20
C ASP A 24 -16.56 -18.96 3.84
N VAL A 25 -16.48 -17.85 3.10
CA VAL A 25 -15.92 -16.58 3.59
C VAL A 25 -17.00 -15.54 3.84
N ALA A 26 -16.86 -14.85 4.97
CA ALA A 26 -17.71 -13.72 5.35
C ALA A 26 -17.00 -12.40 5.03
N VAL A 27 -17.75 -11.29 5.10
CA VAL A 27 -17.18 -9.94 5.05
C VAL A 27 -17.60 -9.16 6.30
N ILE A 28 -16.65 -8.45 6.90
CA ILE A 28 -16.89 -7.49 7.98
C ILE A 28 -16.26 -6.16 7.57
N VAL A 29 -16.98 -5.07 7.76
CA VAL A 29 -16.52 -3.73 7.42
C VAL A 29 -16.27 -2.93 8.68
N TYR A 30 -15.15 -2.22 8.74
CA TYR A 30 -14.82 -1.30 9.81
C TYR A 30 -14.64 0.10 9.24
N ALA A 31 -15.06 1.11 9.98
CA ALA A 31 -14.80 2.51 9.71
C ALA A 31 -13.60 3.00 10.52
N ILE A 32 -12.74 3.79 9.87
CA ILE A 32 -11.70 4.59 10.52
C ILE A 32 -12.14 6.04 10.50
N VAL A 33 -12.22 6.68 11.66
CA VAL A 33 -12.73 8.05 11.80
C VAL A 33 -11.57 9.04 11.86
N LYS A 34 -11.77 10.26 11.36
CA LYS A 34 -10.76 11.34 11.47
C LYS A 34 -10.37 11.56 12.94
N GLY A 35 -9.07 11.58 13.20
CA GLY A 35 -8.52 11.76 14.56
C GLY A 35 -8.48 10.49 15.42
N ASN A 36 -9.01 9.36 14.95
CA ASN A 36 -8.95 8.08 15.65
C ASN A 36 -8.64 6.91 14.69
N ASN A 37 -7.49 6.26 14.88
CA ASN A 37 -7.08 5.13 14.03
C ASN A 37 -7.63 3.78 14.52
N VAL A 38 -8.48 3.74 15.55
CA VAL A 38 -9.16 2.53 16.00
C VAL A 38 -10.27 2.18 14.99
N PRO A 39 -10.26 0.97 14.41
CA PRO A 39 -11.33 0.42 13.58
C PRO A 39 -12.61 0.24 14.39
N LEU A 40 -13.70 0.84 13.92
CA LEU A 40 -15.03 0.69 14.48
C LEU A 40 -15.87 -0.22 13.57
N ARG A 41 -16.34 -1.35 14.08
CA ARG A 41 -17.13 -2.31 13.29
C ARG A 41 -18.45 -1.68 12.86
N MET A 42 -18.77 -1.77 11.57
CA MET A 42 -20.02 -1.26 11.03
C MET A 42 -21.12 -2.32 11.12
N ASP A 43 -22.28 -1.93 11.64
CA ASP A 43 -23.49 -2.73 11.54
C ASP A 43 -24.12 -2.54 10.15
N ILE A 44 -24.13 -3.61 9.35
CA ILE A 44 -24.60 -3.63 7.97
C ILE A 44 -25.48 -4.86 7.80
N GLU A 45 -26.66 -4.69 7.21
CA GLU A 45 -27.58 -5.81 6.97
C GLU A 45 -26.96 -6.92 6.10
N SER A 46 -27.31 -8.18 6.37
CA SER A 46 -26.70 -9.35 5.73
C SER A 46 -26.74 -9.31 4.18
N PRO A 47 -27.84 -8.90 3.52
CA PRO A 47 -27.87 -8.79 2.05
C PRO A 47 -26.85 -7.77 1.51
N ALA A 48 -26.73 -6.61 2.16
CA ALA A 48 -25.78 -5.57 1.77
C ALA A 48 -24.33 -6.00 2.01
N GLN A 49 -24.05 -6.72 3.11
CA GLN A 49 -22.75 -7.34 3.35
C GLN A 49 -22.39 -8.32 2.21
N ASN A 50 -23.30 -9.19 1.80
CA ASN A 50 -23.05 -10.10 0.68
C ASN A 50 -22.84 -9.38 -0.66
N GLY A 51 -23.50 -8.24 -0.85
CA GLY A 51 -23.25 -7.33 -1.98
C GLY A 51 -21.83 -6.77 -1.96
N LEU A 52 -21.35 -6.29 -0.81
CA LEU A 52 -19.98 -5.80 -0.63
C LEU A 52 -18.95 -6.92 -0.84
N LYS A 53 -19.18 -8.12 -0.29
CA LYS A 53 -18.33 -9.30 -0.54
C LYS A 53 -18.17 -9.55 -2.04
N SER A 54 -19.30 -9.59 -2.76
CA SER A 54 -19.29 -9.83 -4.21
C SER A 54 -18.59 -8.72 -4.98
N LEU A 55 -18.81 -7.45 -4.59
CA LEU A 55 -18.16 -6.29 -5.22
C LEU A 55 -16.63 -6.41 -5.16
N PHE A 56 -16.06 -6.64 -3.99
CA PHE A 56 -14.60 -6.68 -3.82
C PHE A 56 -13.97 -7.94 -4.40
N LEU A 57 -14.58 -9.11 -4.24
CA LEU A 57 -14.08 -10.34 -4.86
C LEU A 57 -14.08 -10.24 -6.39
N ASN A 58 -15.08 -9.59 -6.99
CA ASN A 58 -15.11 -9.37 -8.44
C ASN A 58 -13.99 -8.45 -8.91
N VAL A 59 -13.70 -7.37 -8.18
CA VAL A 59 -12.59 -6.47 -8.47
C VAL A 59 -11.26 -7.20 -8.39
N ILE A 60 -11.02 -7.96 -7.33
CA ILE A 60 -9.80 -8.77 -7.17
C ILE A 60 -9.66 -9.76 -8.34
N ASN A 61 -10.74 -10.45 -8.69
CA ASN A 61 -10.70 -11.41 -9.78
C ASN A 61 -10.38 -10.75 -11.12
N ASN A 62 -10.99 -9.61 -11.43
CA ASN A 62 -10.84 -8.97 -12.74
C ASN A 62 -9.57 -8.13 -12.85
N ASP A 63 -9.22 -7.38 -11.83
CA ASP A 63 -8.16 -6.37 -11.91
C ASP A 63 -6.79 -6.93 -11.46
N ILE A 64 -6.79 -8.00 -10.65
CA ILE A 64 -5.57 -8.63 -10.11
C ILE A 64 -5.33 -10.03 -10.69
N LEU A 65 -6.28 -10.96 -10.51
CA LEU A 65 -6.06 -12.37 -10.88
C LEU A 65 -6.01 -12.57 -12.41
N LYS A 66 -6.98 -12.01 -13.14
CA LYS A 66 -7.04 -12.12 -14.61
C LYS A 66 -6.08 -11.19 -15.35
N ASN A 67 -5.38 -10.33 -14.63
CA ASN A 67 -4.47 -9.36 -15.22
C ASN A 67 -3.06 -9.96 -15.33
N GLU A 68 -2.79 -10.63 -16.46
CA GLU A 68 -1.51 -11.30 -16.74
C GLU A 68 -0.34 -10.32 -16.86
N ASP A 69 -0.61 -9.06 -17.22
CA ASP A 69 0.41 -8.00 -17.29
C ASP A 69 0.80 -7.45 -15.92
N LEU A 70 0.07 -7.80 -14.86
CA LEU A 70 0.28 -7.27 -13.52
C LEU A 70 1.46 -7.95 -12.84
N THR A 71 2.47 -7.16 -12.50
CA THR A 71 3.66 -7.66 -11.82
C THR A 71 3.66 -7.26 -10.33
N VAL A 72 4.33 -8.06 -9.50
CA VAL A 72 4.58 -7.72 -8.09
C VAL A 72 6.03 -7.28 -7.96
N LEU A 73 6.24 -6.06 -7.43
CA LEU A 73 7.58 -5.52 -7.18
C LEU A 73 7.69 -5.02 -5.74
N PRO A 74 8.87 -5.11 -5.10
CA PRO A 74 9.09 -4.45 -3.83
C PRO A 74 8.86 -2.94 -3.95
N LEU A 75 8.21 -2.35 -2.96
CA LEU A 75 7.89 -0.92 -2.90
C LEU A 75 9.16 -0.05 -2.85
N SER A 76 10.26 -0.55 -2.32
CA SER A 76 11.57 0.11 -2.39
C SER A 76 12.19 0.14 -3.78
N SER A 77 11.70 -0.69 -4.70
CA SER A 77 12.24 -0.85 -6.06
C SER A 77 11.45 -0.08 -7.13
N VAL A 78 10.43 0.69 -6.73
CA VAL A 78 9.47 1.38 -7.63
C VAL A 78 10.17 2.08 -8.80
N ASP A 79 9.74 1.73 -10.01
CA ASP A 79 9.93 2.49 -11.23
C ASP A 79 8.59 3.05 -11.75
N GLU A 80 8.60 3.93 -12.76
CA GLU A 80 7.40 4.66 -13.22
C GLU A 80 6.37 3.78 -13.99
N ARG A 81 6.32 2.46 -13.73
CA ARG A 81 5.41 1.52 -14.40
C ARG A 81 3.98 1.59 -13.87
N SER A 82 3.02 1.49 -14.79
CA SER A 82 1.58 1.62 -14.51
C SER A 82 0.86 0.32 -14.14
N LYS A 83 1.47 -0.86 -14.35
CA LYS A 83 0.86 -2.19 -14.11
C LYS A 83 1.62 -2.99 -13.05
N VAL A 84 1.72 -2.45 -11.85
CA VAL A 84 2.48 -3.05 -10.75
C VAL A 84 1.67 -3.01 -9.46
N LEU A 85 1.63 -4.14 -8.75
CA LEU A 85 1.30 -4.21 -7.33
C LEU A 85 2.59 -4.12 -6.52
N TYR A 86 2.66 -3.20 -5.58
CA TYR A 86 3.87 -3.01 -4.79
C TYR A 86 3.80 -3.77 -3.48
N HIS A 87 4.68 -4.76 -3.31
CA HIS A 87 4.86 -5.45 -2.04
C HIS A 87 5.57 -4.54 -1.04
N TYR A 88 4.99 -4.36 0.14
CA TYR A 88 5.47 -3.42 1.15
C TYR A 88 6.70 -3.98 1.86
N ASP A 89 7.88 -3.45 1.54
CA ASP A 89 9.17 -3.93 2.08
C ASP A 89 9.93 -2.88 2.90
N ILE A 90 9.26 -1.79 3.30
CA ILE A 90 9.81 -0.72 4.14
C ILE A 90 8.99 -0.59 5.44
N PRO A 91 9.47 0.13 6.46
CA PRO A 91 8.70 0.32 7.70
C PRO A 91 7.31 0.90 7.44
N VAL A 92 6.28 0.25 7.99
CA VAL A 92 4.87 0.68 7.84
C VAL A 92 4.63 1.95 8.66
N PRO A 93 4.05 3.02 8.09
CA PRO A 93 3.77 4.26 8.79
C PRO A 93 2.63 4.11 9.81
N ASP A 94 2.60 4.99 10.80
CA ASP A 94 1.68 4.93 11.94
C ASP A 94 0.20 4.94 11.51
N GLU A 95 -0.13 5.63 10.42
CA GLU A 95 -1.47 5.69 9.87
C GLU A 95 -1.99 4.36 9.32
N LEU A 96 -1.09 3.43 8.97
CA LEU A 96 -1.43 2.10 8.47
C LEU A 96 -1.38 1.02 9.56
N THR A 97 -1.07 1.39 10.81
CA THR A 97 -1.06 0.45 11.95
C THR A 97 -2.42 -0.20 12.19
N CYS A 98 -3.51 0.44 11.79
CA CYS A 98 -4.85 -0.15 11.83
C CYS A 98 -4.96 -1.48 11.05
N LEU A 99 -4.14 -1.69 10.01
CA LEU A 99 -4.08 -2.96 9.27
C LEU A 99 -3.39 -4.09 10.05
N ASN A 100 -2.71 -3.78 11.15
CA ASN A 100 -2.05 -4.76 12.01
C ASN A 100 -2.91 -5.23 13.18
N GLN A 101 -4.07 -4.62 13.38
CA GLN A 101 -4.99 -5.02 14.43
C GLN A 101 -5.67 -6.34 14.08
N ALA A 102 -5.89 -7.17 15.09
CA ALA A 102 -6.60 -8.43 14.91
C ALA A 102 -8.10 -8.15 14.79
N LEU A 103 -8.62 -8.21 13.57
CA LEU A 103 -10.02 -7.91 13.26
C LEU A 103 -10.88 -9.18 13.15
N GLY A 104 -12.18 -9.04 13.43
CA GLY A 104 -13.18 -10.09 13.48
C GLY A 104 -13.12 -10.90 14.77
N GLN A 105 -12.78 -10.26 15.89
CA GLN A 105 -12.88 -10.85 17.23
C GLN A 105 -14.22 -10.50 17.90
N GLN A 106 -14.49 -11.15 19.04
CA GLN A 106 -15.59 -10.74 19.92
C GLN A 106 -15.18 -9.48 20.69
N ASP A 107 -16.15 -8.64 21.04
CA ASP A 107 -15.99 -7.39 21.82
C ASP A 107 -15.19 -6.26 21.12
N GLU A 108 -15.32 -6.16 19.79
CA GLU A 108 -14.77 -5.03 19.04
C GLU A 108 -15.65 -3.78 19.19
N PRO A 109 -15.05 -2.57 19.22
CA PRO A 109 -15.82 -1.34 19.29
C PRO A 109 -16.67 -1.17 18.01
N GLU A 110 -17.93 -0.82 18.19
CA GLU A 110 -18.88 -0.62 17.09
C GLU A 110 -18.96 0.85 16.66
N PHE A 111 -19.29 1.06 15.38
CA PHE A 111 -19.57 2.37 14.84
C PHE A 111 -21.01 2.76 15.23
N ASP A 112 -21.14 3.62 16.24
CA ASP A 112 -22.45 4.16 16.61
C ASP A 112 -22.88 5.28 15.65
N PHE A 113 -23.91 5.00 14.84
CA PHE A 113 -24.49 5.93 13.87
C PHE A 113 -25.21 7.14 14.50
N ASN A 114 -25.48 7.12 15.81
CA ASN A 114 -26.06 8.26 16.54
C ASN A 114 -24.99 9.23 17.06
N VAL A 115 -23.77 8.73 17.27
CA VAL A 115 -22.64 9.51 17.77
C VAL A 115 -21.74 9.98 16.63
N HIS A 116 -21.45 9.09 15.68
CA HIS A 116 -20.52 9.34 14.59
C HIS A 116 -21.26 9.75 13.31
N LYS A 117 -20.81 10.83 12.68
CA LYS A 117 -21.26 11.23 11.35
C LYS A 117 -20.51 10.46 10.26
N LEU A 118 -21.21 10.09 9.19
CA LEU A 118 -20.59 9.44 8.03
C LEU A 118 -19.47 10.29 7.39
N GLU A 119 -19.61 11.62 7.40
CA GLU A 119 -18.60 12.60 6.95
C GLU A 119 -17.27 12.51 7.71
N GLY A 120 -17.30 11.95 8.92
CA GLY A 120 -16.13 11.71 9.76
C GLY A 120 -15.32 10.50 9.32
N ILE A 121 -15.86 9.62 8.47
CA ILE A 121 -15.18 8.42 8.01
C ILE A 121 -14.04 8.80 7.05
N LYS A 122 -12.81 8.45 7.43
CA LYS A 122 -11.59 8.63 6.65
C LYS A 122 -11.34 7.45 5.71
N ALA A 123 -11.58 6.23 6.19
CA ALA A 123 -11.33 5.01 5.44
C ALA A 123 -12.23 3.87 5.94
N LEU A 124 -12.38 2.85 5.09
CA LEU A 124 -13.01 1.58 5.40
C LEU A 124 -11.95 0.47 5.37
N LEU A 125 -12.00 -0.41 6.35
CA LEU A 125 -11.31 -1.70 6.31
C LEU A 125 -12.33 -2.77 5.95
N ILE A 126 -12.13 -3.44 4.81
CA ILE A 126 -12.98 -4.53 4.35
C ILE A 126 -12.26 -5.84 4.63
N CYS A 127 -12.70 -6.55 5.66
CA CYS A 127 -12.13 -7.83 6.06
C CYS A 127 -12.94 -8.95 5.42
N ILE A 128 -12.31 -9.74 4.55
CA ILE A 128 -12.92 -10.91 3.89
C ILE A 128 -12.19 -12.16 4.37
N GLY A 129 -12.94 -13.15 4.86
CA GLY A 129 -12.32 -14.39 5.32
C GLY A 129 -13.18 -15.20 6.28
N ASN A 130 -12.52 -16.15 6.94
CA ASN A 130 -13.08 -17.04 7.95
C ASN A 130 -12.12 -17.16 9.15
N ALA A 131 -12.26 -18.21 9.95
CA ALA A 131 -11.41 -18.44 11.11
C ALA A 131 -9.94 -18.74 10.74
N GLU A 132 -9.69 -19.32 9.56
CA GLU A 132 -8.37 -19.78 9.13
C GLU A 132 -7.62 -18.73 8.30
N ARG A 133 -8.32 -18.11 7.34
CA ARG A 133 -7.72 -17.19 6.37
C ARG A 133 -8.50 -15.89 6.33
N LYS A 134 -7.76 -14.78 6.41
CA LYS A 134 -8.31 -13.43 6.37
C LYS A 134 -7.48 -12.54 5.46
N MET A 135 -8.19 -11.74 4.68
CA MET A 135 -7.65 -10.66 3.88
C MET A 135 -8.31 -9.35 4.31
N THR A 136 -7.54 -8.27 4.38
CA THR A 136 -8.06 -6.94 4.72
C THR A 136 -7.75 -5.97 3.59
N LEU A 137 -8.76 -5.27 3.10
CA LEU A 137 -8.61 -4.22 2.11
C LEU A 137 -8.74 -2.85 2.79
N TYR A 138 -7.80 -1.96 2.52
CA TYR A 138 -7.86 -0.57 2.95
C TYR A 138 -8.44 0.29 1.83
N LYS A 139 -9.59 0.91 2.09
CA LYS A 139 -10.26 1.81 1.14
C LYS A 139 -10.41 3.20 1.73
N THR A 140 -9.81 4.21 1.12
CA THR A 140 -10.01 5.61 1.50
C THR A 140 -11.40 6.10 1.10
N MET A 141 -12.03 6.89 1.97
CA MET A 141 -13.33 7.50 1.72
C MET A 141 -13.16 8.96 1.30
N ALA A 142 -13.30 9.22 0.01
CA ALA A 142 -13.34 10.58 -0.50
C ALA A 142 -14.67 11.26 -0.13
N PRO A 143 -14.69 12.57 0.19
CA PRO A 143 -15.91 13.30 0.54
C PRO A 143 -17.02 13.18 -0.51
N VAL A 144 -16.67 13.08 -1.80
CA VAL A 144 -17.61 12.91 -2.91
C VAL A 144 -18.45 11.62 -2.83
N ASN A 145 -18.00 10.63 -2.07
CA ASN A 145 -18.75 9.39 -1.88
C ASN A 145 -19.71 9.46 -0.69
N ILE A 146 -19.73 10.57 0.07
CA ILE A 146 -20.57 10.76 1.24
C ILE A 146 -21.62 11.81 0.87
N PHE A 147 -22.88 11.43 0.97
CA PHE A 147 -24.03 12.23 0.59
C PHE A 147 -24.79 12.58 1.87
N SER A 148 -24.77 13.87 2.24
CA SER A 148 -25.43 14.39 3.42
C SER A 148 -26.56 15.35 3.08
N ARG A 149 -27.34 15.73 4.10
CA ARG A 149 -28.60 16.50 3.99
C ARG A 149 -28.53 17.86 3.29
N ASP A 150 -27.33 18.38 3.00
CA ASP A 150 -27.17 19.66 2.28
C ASP A 150 -27.50 19.55 0.78
N SER A 151 -27.90 18.37 0.30
CA SER A 151 -28.25 18.09 -1.10
C SER A 151 -29.57 17.33 -1.23
N PHE A 152 -30.33 17.62 -2.29
CA PHE A 152 -31.62 16.99 -2.56
C PHE A 152 -31.44 15.76 -3.44
N PHE A 153 -31.56 14.56 -2.86
CA PHE A 153 -31.33 13.29 -3.56
C PHE A 153 -32.64 12.59 -3.90
N LEU A 154 -32.70 12.06 -5.12
CA LEU A 154 -33.84 11.31 -5.62
C LEU A 154 -33.39 9.91 -6.07
N MET A 155 -34.07 8.86 -5.59
CA MET A 155 -33.90 7.48 -6.07
C MET A 155 -35.10 7.04 -6.90
N LYS A 156 -34.87 6.15 -7.87
CA LYS A 156 -35.96 5.47 -8.58
C LYS A 156 -36.71 4.53 -7.64
N SER A 157 -38.03 4.63 -7.62
CA SER A 157 -38.94 3.72 -6.93
C SER A 157 -40.08 3.40 -7.89
N ASP A 158 -40.03 2.21 -8.50
CA ASP A 158 -40.92 1.75 -9.55
C ASP A 158 -41.05 2.75 -10.72
N THR A 159 -42.16 3.50 -10.75
CA THR A 159 -42.51 4.49 -11.79
C THR A 159 -42.28 5.94 -11.36
N ARG A 160 -41.76 6.20 -10.15
CA ARG A 160 -41.54 7.56 -9.63
C ARG A 160 -40.13 7.73 -9.04
N LEU A 161 -39.78 8.98 -8.76
CA LEU A 161 -38.61 9.31 -7.95
C LEU A 161 -39.05 9.55 -6.50
N LYS A 162 -38.31 8.99 -5.55
CA LYS A 162 -38.49 9.19 -4.10
C LYS A 162 -37.27 9.90 -3.53
N GLU A 163 -37.51 10.87 -2.67
CA GLU A 163 -36.45 11.59 -1.95
C GLU A 163 -35.72 10.67 -0.96
N ILE A 164 -34.40 10.82 -0.87
CA ILE A 164 -33.56 10.27 0.21
C ILE A 164 -33.30 11.40 1.21
N LYS A 165 -33.65 11.19 2.48
CA LYS A 165 -33.50 12.19 3.54
C LYS A 165 -32.38 11.87 4.54
N GLU A 166 -31.98 10.60 4.55
CA GLU A 166 -30.94 10.05 5.40
C GLU A 166 -29.57 10.20 4.75
N ASP A 167 -28.53 10.35 5.57
CA ASP A 167 -27.15 10.36 5.06
C ASP A 167 -26.81 8.96 4.53
N PHE A 168 -26.13 8.90 3.39
CA PHE A 168 -25.67 7.65 2.81
C PHE A 168 -24.30 7.83 2.16
N PHE A 169 -23.58 6.74 1.96
CA PHE A 169 -22.35 6.77 1.17
C PHE A 169 -22.35 5.69 0.10
N ARG A 170 -21.65 5.96 -0.99
CA ARG A 170 -21.42 5.01 -2.07
C ARG A 170 -20.10 4.28 -1.84
N VAL A 171 -20.15 2.94 -1.83
CA VAL A 171 -18.95 2.10 -1.85
C VAL A 171 -18.65 1.67 -3.28
N SER A 172 -17.48 2.05 -3.77
CA SER A 172 -16.92 1.57 -5.03
C SER A 172 -15.89 0.48 -4.80
N GLY A 173 -15.66 -0.34 -5.84
CA GLY A 173 -14.78 -1.50 -5.76
C GLY A 173 -13.29 -1.21 -5.60
N ASN A 174 -12.82 0.00 -5.91
CA ASN A 174 -11.41 0.37 -5.78
C ASN A 174 -10.97 0.47 -4.32
N PHE A 175 -9.73 0.04 -4.04
CA PHE A 175 -9.07 0.10 -2.74
C PHE A 175 -7.58 0.42 -2.94
N GLN A 176 -6.91 0.89 -1.88
CA GLN A 176 -5.54 1.40 -1.96
C GLN A 176 -4.51 0.38 -1.51
N ILE A 177 -4.83 -0.42 -0.48
CA ILE A 177 -3.93 -1.43 0.09
C ILE A 177 -4.70 -2.73 0.29
N MET A 178 -4.01 -3.85 0.14
CA MET A 178 -4.48 -5.17 0.48
C MET A 178 -3.47 -5.84 1.41
N LYS A 179 -3.97 -6.38 2.52
CA LYS A 179 -3.22 -7.25 3.43
C LYS A 179 -3.70 -8.68 3.28
N ILE A 180 -2.80 -9.60 2.97
CA ILE A 180 -3.11 -11.02 2.79
C ILE A 180 -1.91 -11.86 3.25
N SER A 181 -2.16 -12.93 4.00
CA SER A 181 -1.12 -13.83 4.53
C SER A 181 -0.01 -13.12 5.32
N GLY A 182 -0.34 -11.99 5.99
CA GLY A 182 0.61 -11.17 6.73
C GLY A 182 1.37 -10.14 5.88
N GLU A 183 1.32 -10.26 4.55
CA GLU A 183 1.97 -9.37 3.60
C GLU A 183 1.07 -8.21 3.19
N LEU A 184 1.68 -7.05 2.90
CA LEU A 184 1.00 -5.83 2.48
C LEU A 184 1.32 -5.52 1.02
N PHE A 185 0.28 -5.18 0.25
CA PHE A 185 0.37 -4.83 -1.16
C PHE A 185 -0.31 -3.49 -1.41
N VAL A 186 0.41 -2.56 -2.03
CA VAL A 186 -0.12 -1.26 -2.46
C VAL A 186 -0.62 -1.38 -3.90
N VAL A 187 -1.90 -1.05 -4.08
CA VAL A 187 -2.57 -1.01 -5.39
C VAL A 187 -2.50 0.39 -5.99
N ASP A 188 -2.70 1.43 -5.19
CA ASP A 188 -2.70 2.83 -5.64
C ASP A 188 -1.57 3.61 -4.96
N LEU A 189 -0.39 3.58 -5.59
CA LEU A 189 0.81 4.18 -5.05
C LEU A 189 0.70 5.71 -4.87
N LEU A 190 0.09 6.40 -5.83
CA LEU A 190 -0.03 7.86 -5.80
C LEU A 190 -0.85 8.34 -4.59
N LEU A 191 -1.93 7.62 -4.30
CA LEU A 191 -2.80 7.97 -3.19
C LEU A 191 -2.14 7.64 -1.84
N ILE A 192 -1.39 6.53 -1.76
CA ILE A 192 -0.57 6.20 -0.58
C ILE A 192 0.48 7.27 -0.31
N GLU A 193 1.19 7.70 -1.34
CA GLU A 193 2.22 8.72 -1.26
C GLU A 193 1.72 10.04 -0.68
N LYS A 194 0.52 10.43 -1.09
CA LYS A 194 -0.11 11.67 -0.64
C LYS A 194 -0.66 11.57 0.78
N MET A 195 -1.12 10.40 1.21
CA MET A 195 -1.90 10.27 2.45
C MET A 195 -1.13 9.88 3.71
N PHE A 196 0.04 9.24 3.60
CA PHE A 196 0.62 8.50 4.73
C PHE A 196 2.04 8.90 5.11
N GLY A 197 2.47 10.14 4.82
CA GLY A 197 3.85 10.55 5.12
C GLY A 197 4.88 9.63 4.47
N PHE A 198 4.51 8.93 3.39
CA PHE A 198 5.34 7.94 2.74
C PHE A 198 6.63 8.54 2.21
N HIS A 199 6.55 9.82 1.83
CA HIS A 199 7.69 10.68 1.55
C HIS A 199 8.72 10.69 2.68
N ASP A 200 8.29 10.77 3.93
CA ASP A 200 9.17 10.80 5.09
C ASP A 200 9.78 9.44 5.36
N VAL A 201 9.02 8.35 5.20
CA VAL A 201 9.53 6.98 5.32
C VAL A 201 10.60 6.71 4.25
N ILE A 202 10.32 7.02 2.97
CA ILE A 202 11.31 6.89 1.89
C ILE A 202 12.54 7.73 2.16
N LYS A 203 12.37 8.99 2.61
CA LYS A 203 13.51 9.86 2.94
C LYS A 203 14.37 9.28 4.05
N LYS A 204 13.76 8.72 5.10
CA LYS A 204 14.46 8.07 6.21
C LYS A 204 15.25 6.84 5.73
N GLU A 205 14.65 6.03 4.86
CA GLU A 205 15.31 4.87 4.27
C GLU A 205 16.43 5.27 3.30
N ALA A 206 16.22 6.31 2.49
CA ALA A 206 17.24 6.86 1.61
C ALA A 206 18.44 7.41 2.40
N ALA A 207 18.18 8.11 3.51
CA ALA A 207 19.22 8.61 4.41
C ALA A 207 20.04 7.49 5.05
N ARG A 208 19.38 6.41 5.52
CA ARG A 208 20.06 5.20 5.99
C ARG A 208 20.93 4.58 4.91
N GLY A 209 20.40 4.49 3.69
CA GLY A 209 21.13 3.99 2.54
C GLY A 209 22.37 4.82 2.20
N MET A 210 22.28 6.14 2.31
CA MET A 210 23.44 7.02 2.11
C MET A 210 24.49 6.87 3.20
N GLN A 211 24.10 6.61 4.45
CA GLN A 211 25.06 6.31 5.50
C GLN A 211 25.91 5.10 5.12
N SER A 212 25.28 4.02 4.63
CA SER A 212 26.02 2.84 4.15
C SER A 212 26.98 3.16 2.99
N VAL A 213 26.60 4.04 2.07
CA VAL A 213 27.49 4.50 0.97
C VAL A 213 28.65 5.35 1.48
N SER A 214 28.38 6.21 2.47
CA SER A 214 29.39 7.03 3.15
C SER A 214 30.43 6.15 3.84
N ASP A 215 29.98 5.12 4.55
CA ASP A 215 30.84 4.21 5.30
C ASP A 215 31.79 3.43 4.37
N MET A 216 31.37 3.16 3.13
CA MET A 216 32.22 2.55 2.10
C MET A 216 33.25 3.53 1.49
N ASN A 217 33.17 4.83 1.81
CA ASN A 217 34.09 5.87 1.35
C ASN A 217 34.22 5.96 -0.19
N ILE A 218 33.16 5.61 -0.91
CA ILE A 218 33.12 5.57 -2.39
C ILE A 218 33.02 6.99 -3.00
N LEU A 219 32.39 7.93 -2.28
CA LEU A 219 32.12 9.29 -2.75
C LEU A 219 32.91 10.33 -1.94
N THR A 220 33.43 11.34 -2.63
CA THR A 220 34.24 12.41 -2.02
C THR A 220 33.42 13.61 -1.54
N ASN A 221 32.21 13.79 -2.05
CA ASN A 221 31.26 14.80 -1.60
C ASN A 221 29.85 14.20 -1.65
N MET A 222 29.13 14.28 -0.53
CA MET A 222 27.75 13.81 -0.42
C MET A 222 26.73 14.94 -0.33
N ASP A 223 27.15 16.21 -0.28
CA ASP A 223 26.29 17.38 -0.09
C ASP A 223 25.18 17.42 -1.14
N VAL A 224 25.54 17.18 -2.41
CA VAL A 224 24.59 17.13 -3.53
C VAL A 224 23.57 16.01 -3.33
N LEU A 225 23.98 14.85 -2.81
CA LEU A 225 23.06 13.74 -2.58
C LEU A 225 22.14 14.00 -1.37
N HIS A 226 22.65 14.68 -0.33
CA HIS A 226 21.84 15.13 0.81
C HIS A 226 20.76 16.12 0.39
N GLU A 227 21.07 17.07 -0.50
CA GLU A 227 20.07 17.98 -1.06
C GLU A 227 19.02 17.25 -1.89
N LEU A 228 19.44 16.28 -2.70
CA LEU A 228 18.56 15.52 -3.59
C LEU A 228 17.60 14.58 -2.85
N ILE A 229 17.89 14.14 -1.62
CA ILE A 229 16.95 13.32 -0.81
C ILE A 229 15.62 14.05 -0.57
N ASN A 230 15.60 15.38 -0.57
CA ASN A 230 14.36 16.12 -0.40
C ASN A 230 13.37 15.90 -1.55
N ASP A 231 13.88 15.56 -2.74
CA ASP A 231 13.09 15.12 -3.88
C ASP A 231 12.85 13.61 -3.83
N VAL A 232 11.57 13.26 -3.78
CA VAL A 232 11.02 11.91 -3.71
C VAL A 232 11.55 11.00 -4.82
N LYS A 233 11.71 11.54 -6.03
CA LYS A 233 12.21 10.77 -7.18
C LYS A 233 13.66 10.34 -6.96
N TYR A 234 14.47 11.20 -6.36
CA TYR A 234 15.87 10.90 -6.05
C TYR A 234 15.99 10.04 -4.79
N ALA A 235 15.19 10.32 -3.76
CA ALA A 235 15.13 9.49 -2.55
C ALA A 235 14.85 8.02 -2.90
N ARG A 236 13.91 7.75 -3.82
CA ARG A 236 13.67 6.37 -4.33
C ARG A 236 14.88 5.75 -5.00
N LYS A 237 15.54 6.48 -5.90
CA LYS A 237 16.75 5.98 -6.58
C LYS A 237 17.82 5.60 -5.57
N LEU A 238 17.98 6.39 -4.51
CA LEU A 238 18.94 6.14 -3.43
C LEU A 238 18.55 4.93 -2.57
N THR A 239 17.29 4.80 -2.16
CA THR A 239 16.79 3.61 -1.44
C THR A 239 17.03 2.34 -2.25
N ARG A 240 16.78 2.38 -3.57
CA ARG A 240 17.05 1.25 -4.46
C ARG A 240 18.53 0.90 -4.54
N VAL A 241 19.41 1.90 -4.69
CA VAL A 241 20.86 1.68 -4.71
C VAL A 241 21.30 1.01 -3.40
N ALA A 242 20.83 1.49 -2.26
CA ALA A 242 21.21 0.93 -0.97
C ALA A 242 20.74 -0.52 -0.77
N LYS A 243 19.51 -0.87 -1.16
CA LYS A 243 18.97 -2.22 -0.98
C LYS A 243 19.44 -3.23 -2.04
N ALA A 244 19.54 -2.81 -3.30
CA ALA A 244 19.71 -3.71 -4.44
C ALA A 244 21.13 -3.71 -5.04
N SER A 245 22.03 -2.81 -4.61
CA SER A 245 23.39 -2.76 -5.15
C SER A 245 24.18 -4.01 -4.78
N PRO A 246 24.63 -4.81 -5.75
CA PRO A 246 25.48 -5.96 -5.49
C PRO A 246 26.81 -5.56 -4.84
N VAL A 247 27.32 -4.37 -5.16
CA VAL A 247 28.59 -3.84 -4.64
C VAL A 247 28.46 -3.50 -3.16
N ILE A 248 27.36 -2.84 -2.78
CA ILE A 248 27.09 -2.48 -1.38
C ILE A 248 26.78 -3.74 -0.57
N ASN A 249 25.91 -4.60 -1.08
CA ASN A 249 25.51 -5.83 -0.40
C ASN A 249 26.67 -6.83 -0.21
N ALA A 250 27.60 -6.89 -1.17
CA ALA A 250 28.79 -7.73 -1.06
C ALA A 250 29.93 -7.08 -0.25
N GLY A 251 29.75 -5.84 0.24
CA GLY A 251 30.76 -5.17 1.06
C GLY A 251 32.07 -4.91 0.30
N ILE A 252 32.02 -4.72 -1.02
CA ILE A 252 33.23 -4.59 -1.83
C ILE A 252 33.95 -3.30 -1.45
N ASP A 253 35.22 -3.42 -1.07
CA ASP A 253 36.03 -2.29 -0.64
C ASP A 253 36.34 -1.33 -1.81
N ASN A 254 36.55 -0.05 -1.47
CA ASN A 254 36.79 0.99 -2.46
C ASN A 254 38.07 0.75 -3.29
N VAL A 255 39.10 0.11 -2.72
CA VAL A 255 40.35 -0.18 -3.43
C VAL A 255 40.10 -1.17 -4.56
N SER A 256 39.33 -2.22 -4.29
CA SER A 256 38.91 -3.24 -5.25
C SER A 256 38.04 -2.64 -6.36
N ILE A 257 37.11 -1.73 -6.03
CA ILE A 257 36.29 -1.01 -7.02
C ILE A 257 37.17 -0.16 -7.93
N ILE A 258 38.09 0.63 -7.34
CA ILE A 258 39.03 1.48 -8.09
C ILE A 258 39.92 0.62 -9.00
N GLN A 259 40.40 -0.53 -8.52
CA GLN A 259 41.26 -1.41 -9.29
C GLN A 259 40.50 -2.03 -10.47
N PHE A 260 39.27 -2.49 -10.25
CA PHE A 260 38.39 -2.98 -11.32
C PHE A 260 38.16 -1.92 -12.40
N CYS A 261 37.86 -0.68 -12.02
CA CYS A 261 37.68 0.42 -12.97
C CYS A 261 38.94 0.75 -13.80
N LYS A 262 40.15 0.39 -13.32
CA LYS A 262 41.41 0.57 -14.07
C LYS A 262 41.65 -0.52 -15.11
N THR A 263 41.29 -1.77 -14.78
CA THR A 263 41.55 -2.93 -15.63
C THR A 263 40.44 -3.18 -16.64
N TYR A 264 39.19 -2.82 -16.33
CA TYR A 264 38.06 -3.10 -17.21
C TYR A 264 38.04 -2.17 -18.46
N PRO A 265 38.08 -2.70 -19.70
CA PRO A 265 38.33 -1.92 -20.91
C PRO A 265 37.36 -0.75 -21.16
N THR A 266 36.09 -0.90 -20.79
CA THR A 266 35.04 0.09 -21.07
C THR A 266 34.94 1.21 -20.02
N LEU A 267 35.50 1.01 -18.83
CA LEU A 267 35.43 1.96 -17.71
C LEU A 267 36.72 2.77 -17.54
N LYS A 268 37.81 2.31 -18.16
CA LYS A 268 39.12 2.97 -18.12
C LYS A 268 39.00 4.42 -18.61
N GLY A 269 39.32 5.37 -17.72
CA GLY A 269 39.31 6.81 -18.02
C GLY A 269 37.95 7.51 -17.90
N ARG A 270 36.87 6.81 -17.53
CA ARG A 270 35.52 7.42 -17.40
C ARG A 270 35.24 7.99 -16.01
N THR A 271 35.99 7.62 -14.98
CA THR A 271 35.83 8.12 -13.61
C THR A 271 36.83 9.23 -13.29
N LYS A 272 36.34 10.43 -12.94
CA LYS A 272 37.17 11.53 -12.44
C LYS A 272 37.56 11.25 -10.99
N ARG A 273 38.84 11.42 -10.67
CA ARG A 273 39.36 11.34 -9.30
C ARG A 273 39.82 12.72 -8.85
N ARG A 274 39.59 13.03 -7.57
CA ARG A 274 40.35 14.09 -6.89
C ARG A 274 41.72 13.49 -6.57
N SER A 275 42.79 14.09 -7.09
CA SER A 275 44.14 13.83 -6.61
C SER A 275 44.18 14.20 -5.13
N LEU A 276 44.64 13.27 -4.29
CA LEU A 276 45.07 13.59 -2.92
C LEU A 276 46.22 14.58 -2.95
#